data_AF-A0AAU7V4L9-F1
#
_entry.id   AF-A0AAU7V4L9-F1
#
_cell.length_a   1.000
_cell.length_b   1.000
_cell.length_c   1.000
_cell.angle_alpha   90.00
_cell.angle_beta   90.00
_cell.angle_gamma   90.00
#
_symmetry.space_group_name_H-M   'P 1'
#
loop_
_entity.id
_entity.type
_entity.pdbx_description
1 polymer ?
#
loop_
_entity_poly.entity_id
_entity_poly.type
_entity_poly.pdbx_seq_one_letter_code
_entity_poly.pdbx_strand_id
1 'polypeptide(L)'
;MTHYGQHSDAEAWDELSDEQLEDPFVVNGNYGGTPVGTAEPDDVGTPPYGAPVVQRATARQTPGTLVSARGIELHGPWGHVFGPLDLDLDAGGVTVLAAQAGAARTALLMALCGRMRLTRGSLTVLGEDRPQKIIARSAIACMNELDEVRPSVTVRDLVTEQKRWDSPWYKFVPRVREDGIAEMCEEIFGDVPLPPLEAFVDDLPELQQLLLRISVANTRRPPLLVVGRIDRIADDVERATLLGRLVALGENQAVIIGDVNPVDPDSGVRAVVDMHDLLGPGDIGVLTKRK
;
A
#
# COMPACT_ATOMS: atom_id res chain seq x y z
N MET A 1 -39.45 38.87 14.32
CA MET A 1 -40.91 38.64 14.15
C MET A 1 -41.17 38.71 12.65
N THR A 2 -42.05 37.82 12.18
CA THR A 2 -42.43 37.59 10.77
C THR A 2 -41.52 36.64 9.98
N HIS A 3 -42.16 35.92 9.08
CA HIS A 3 -42.03 34.49 8.79
C HIS A 3 -42.01 34.31 7.26
N TYR A 4 -41.57 33.13 6.80
CA TYR A 4 -41.99 32.42 5.57
C TYR A 4 -41.30 32.70 4.22
N GLY A 5 -41.01 31.59 3.52
CA GLY A 5 -40.81 31.54 2.06
C GLY A 5 -39.91 30.39 1.57
N GLN A 6 -40.44 29.16 1.49
CA GLN A 6 -39.91 28.13 0.60
C GLN A 6 -40.16 28.52 -0.86
N HIS A 7 -39.24 28.22 -1.78
CA HIS A 7 -39.56 27.65 -3.09
C HIS A 7 -38.29 27.03 -3.73
N SER A 8 -38.47 25.81 -4.22
CA SER A 8 -37.61 25.08 -5.16
C SER A 8 -37.48 25.83 -6.48
N ASP A 9 -36.45 25.52 -7.28
CA ASP A 9 -36.65 25.19 -8.69
C ASP A 9 -35.44 24.40 -9.23
N ALA A 10 -35.76 23.22 -9.74
CA ALA A 10 -34.99 22.48 -10.73
C ALA A 10 -35.29 23.06 -12.13
N GLU A 11 -34.57 22.57 -13.14
CA GLU A 11 -34.73 22.85 -14.58
C GLU A 11 -33.83 23.95 -15.15
N ALA A 12 -32.66 23.52 -15.63
CA ALA A 12 -31.90 24.20 -16.70
C ALA A 12 -30.89 23.22 -17.32
N TRP A 13 -31.39 22.24 -18.09
CA TRP A 13 -30.59 21.50 -19.06
C TRP A 13 -31.48 21.14 -20.25
N ASP A 14 -31.59 22.07 -21.19
CA ASP A 14 -31.91 21.79 -22.57
C ASP A 14 -31.28 22.88 -23.43
N GLU A 15 -30.87 22.49 -24.64
CA GLU A 15 -30.26 23.29 -25.72
C GLU A 15 -28.75 23.55 -25.60
N LEU A 16 -27.95 22.65 -26.17
CA LEU A 16 -26.94 23.02 -27.19
C LEU A 16 -26.74 21.85 -28.17
N SER A 17 -26.84 22.19 -29.45
CA SER A 17 -26.99 21.35 -30.63
C SER A 17 -25.70 20.72 -31.17
N ASP A 18 -25.87 19.55 -31.80
CA ASP A 18 -24.90 18.88 -32.69
C ASP A 18 -24.60 19.73 -33.93
N GLU A 19 -23.46 20.42 -33.96
CA GLU A 19 -22.71 20.76 -35.20
C GLU A 19 -21.42 21.48 -34.82
N GLN A 20 -20.27 20.79 -34.92
CA GLN A 20 -18.94 21.33 -35.24
C GLN A 20 -17.85 20.28 -34.95
N LEU A 21 -17.73 19.31 -35.85
CA LEU A 21 -16.54 18.46 -36.00
C LEU A 21 -15.78 18.91 -37.24
N GLU A 22 -14.76 19.77 -37.08
CA GLU A 22 -13.66 19.86 -38.04
C GLU A 22 -12.33 20.09 -37.30
N ASP A 23 -11.37 19.21 -37.61
CA ASP A 23 -10.03 19.07 -37.04
C ASP A 23 -9.01 19.66 -38.03
N PRO A 24 -8.17 20.65 -37.66
CA PRO A 24 -7.22 21.20 -38.61
C PRO A 24 -5.79 21.21 -38.06
N PHE A 25 -5.03 20.11 -38.12
CA PHE A 25 -3.55 20.20 -38.18
C PHE A 25 -2.92 19.01 -38.92
N VAL A 26 -2.87 19.12 -40.25
CA VAL A 26 -1.93 18.38 -41.10
C VAL A 26 -0.90 19.38 -41.63
N VAL A 27 0.38 19.23 -41.24
CA VAL A 27 1.49 19.93 -41.88
C VAL A 27 2.58 18.92 -42.24
N ASN A 28 2.76 18.73 -43.54
CA ASN A 28 3.89 18.02 -44.14
C ASN A 28 5.17 18.85 -44.00
N GLY A 29 6.26 18.24 -43.53
CA GLY A 29 7.59 18.87 -43.47
C GLY A 29 8.70 17.83 -43.56
N ASN A 30 9.31 17.72 -44.74
CA ASN A 30 10.42 16.84 -45.08
C ASN A 30 11.75 17.52 -44.69
N TYR A 31 12.56 16.92 -43.82
CA TYR A 31 13.97 17.30 -43.62
C TYR A 31 14.85 16.05 -43.68
N GLY A 32 15.66 15.96 -44.72
CA GLY A 32 16.73 14.98 -44.86
C GLY A 32 17.90 15.32 -43.94
N GLY A 33 18.29 14.35 -43.12
CA GLY A 33 19.53 14.32 -42.38
C GLY A 33 20.13 12.91 -42.47
N THR A 34 21.40 12.83 -42.85
CA THR A 34 22.24 11.62 -43.01
C THR A 34 22.22 10.68 -41.79
N PRO A 35 22.35 9.35 -41.99
CA PRO A 35 22.34 8.39 -40.88
C PRO A 35 23.66 8.47 -40.10
N VAL A 36 23.59 8.85 -38.83
CA VAL A 36 24.68 8.67 -37.86
C VAL A 36 24.64 7.21 -37.39
N GLY A 37 25.80 6.56 -37.46
CA GLY A 37 25.96 5.14 -37.22
C GLY A 37 25.44 4.66 -35.87
N THR A 38 24.90 3.45 -35.89
CA THR A 38 24.56 2.63 -34.73
C THR A 38 25.80 2.40 -33.88
N ALA A 39 25.90 3.08 -32.74
CA ALA A 39 26.67 2.59 -31.62
C ALA A 39 25.79 1.56 -30.89
N GLU A 40 26.25 0.32 -30.85
CA GLU A 40 25.68 -0.73 -30.01
C GLU A 40 25.76 -0.27 -28.55
N PRO A 41 24.66 -0.27 -27.77
CA PRO A 41 24.75 -0.16 -26.34
C PRO A 41 25.09 -1.56 -25.81
N ASP A 42 26.38 -1.77 -25.54
CA ASP A 42 26.83 -2.85 -24.68
C ASP A 42 26.18 -2.70 -23.29
N ASP A 43 25.44 -3.74 -22.91
CA ASP A 43 25.33 -4.31 -21.57
C ASP A 43 24.99 -3.34 -20.41
N VAL A 44 23.81 -2.72 -20.48
CA VAL A 44 23.11 -2.31 -19.26
C VAL A 44 22.36 -3.53 -18.75
N GLY A 45 22.94 -4.21 -17.77
CA GLY A 45 22.34 -5.38 -17.12
C GLY A 45 20.88 -5.12 -16.74
N THR A 46 19.99 -5.96 -17.24
CA THR A 46 18.58 -5.97 -16.86
C THR A 46 18.48 -6.17 -15.34
N PRO A 47 17.75 -5.31 -14.60
CA PRO A 47 17.46 -5.60 -13.20
C PRO A 47 16.80 -6.99 -13.12
N PRO A 48 17.03 -7.78 -12.06
CA PRO A 48 16.61 -9.19 -11.99
C PRO A 48 15.09 -9.41 -12.00
N TYR A 49 14.30 -8.34 -12.07
CA TYR A 49 12.84 -8.38 -12.06
C TYR A 49 12.30 -8.00 -13.44
N GLY A 50 11.87 -9.01 -14.19
CA GLY A 50 11.00 -8.81 -15.37
C GLY A 50 9.58 -8.42 -14.96
N ALA A 51 8.69 -8.25 -15.94
CA ALA A 51 7.29 -7.86 -15.72
C ALA A 51 6.62 -8.68 -14.58
N PRO A 52 5.76 -8.06 -13.75
CA PRO A 52 5.16 -8.68 -12.59
C PRO A 52 4.37 -9.92 -12.98
N VAL A 53 4.51 -10.97 -12.18
CA VAL A 53 3.69 -12.17 -12.34
C VAL A 53 2.29 -11.85 -11.83
N VAL A 54 1.33 -11.74 -12.74
CA VAL A 54 -0.09 -11.56 -12.40
C VAL A 54 -0.71 -12.91 -12.09
N GLN A 55 -1.17 -13.10 -10.85
CA GLN A 55 -1.79 -14.31 -10.36
C GLN A 55 -3.24 -14.02 -9.99
N ARG A 56 -4.16 -14.89 -10.40
CA ARG A 56 -5.50 -14.93 -9.80
C ARG A 56 -5.48 -15.90 -8.63
N ALA A 57 -6.03 -15.49 -7.50
CA ALA A 57 -6.25 -16.43 -6.41
C ALA A 57 -7.26 -17.50 -6.86
N THR A 58 -6.81 -18.75 -6.93
CA THR A 58 -7.60 -19.92 -7.31
C THR A 58 -7.42 -21.04 -6.28
N ALA A 59 -8.36 -21.98 -6.23
CA ALA A 59 -8.42 -23.05 -5.23
C ALA A 59 -7.30 -24.13 -5.32
N ARG A 60 -6.37 -24.03 -6.28
CA ARG A 60 -5.22 -24.93 -6.40
C ARG A 60 -3.94 -24.13 -6.58
N GLN A 61 -3.44 -23.58 -5.47
CA GLN A 61 -2.11 -22.99 -5.41
C GLN A 61 -1.18 -23.91 -4.61
N THR A 62 0.10 -23.96 -5.02
CA THR A 62 1.16 -24.69 -4.31
C THR A 62 1.56 -23.85 -3.09
N PRO A 63 1.77 -24.45 -1.90
CA PRO A 63 2.15 -23.71 -0.70
C PRO A 63 3.27 -22.70 -0.95
N GLY A 64 2.96 -21.41 -0.74
CA GLY A 64 3.91 -20.33 -0.89
C GLY A 64 4.91 -20.29 0.27
N THR A 65 6.13 -19.84 -0.01
CA THR A 65 7.20 -19.75 1.01
C THR A 65 7.01 -18.62 2.02
N LEU A 66 6.24 -17.58 1.67
CA LEU A 66 5.92 -16.44 2.54
C LEU A 66 4.57 -16.60 3.22
N VAL A 67 3.52 -16.86 2.45
CA VAL A 67 2.16 -17.06 2.94
C VAL A 67 1.62 -18.34 2.35
N SER A 68 0.98 -19.15 3.18
CA SER A 68 0.09 -20.22 2.74
C SER A 68 -1.21 -20.18 3.53
N ALA A 69 -2.29 -19.87 2.83
CA ALA A 69 -3.64 -19.75 3.38
C ALA A 69 -4.56 -20.77 2.70
N ARG A 70 -5.37 -21.47 3.49
CA ARG A 70 -6.34 -22.47 3.01
C ARG A 70 -7.71 -22.24 3.61
N GLY A 71 -8.70 -21.99 2.75
CA GLY A 71 -10.10 -21.76 3.09
C GLY A 71 -10.28 -20.70 4.18
N ILE A 72 -9.45 -19.64 4.14
CA ILE A 72 -9.49 -18.64 5.21
C ILE A 72 -10.75 -17.79 5.08
N GLU A 73 -11.44 -17.63 6.20
CA GLU A 73 -12.65 -16.81 6.31
C GLU A 73 -12.56 -15.93 7.55
N LEU A 74 -13.14 -14.75 7.46
CA LEU A 74 -13.30 -13.85 8.59
C LEU A 74 -14.74 -13.36 8.68
N HIS A 75 -15.35 -13.59 9.84
CA HIS A 75 -16.61 -12.98 10.26
C HIS A 75 -16.34 -12.00 11.40
N GLY A 76 -16.79 -10.76 11.21
CA GLY A 76 -16.79 -9.72 12.23
C GLY A 76 -18.13 -9.65 12.98
N PRO A 77 -18.27 -8.71 13.92
CA PRO A 77 -19.54 -8.48 14.64
C PRO A 77 -20.74 -8.18 13.73
N TRP A 78 -20.46 -7.66 12.53
CA TRP A 78 -21.46 -7.20 11.56
C TRP A 78 -21.68 -8.16 10.40
N GLY A 79 -21.12 -9.38 10.47
CA GLY A 79 -21.30 -10.41 9.44
C GLY A 79 -20.00 -10.81 8.75
N HIS A 80 -20.16 -11.37 7.55
CA HIS A 80 -19.06 -11.89 6.75
C HIS A 80 -18.19 -10.75 6.19
N VAL A 81 -16.88 -10.82 6.43
CA VAL A 81 -15.90 -9.82 6.01
C VAL A 81 -15.21 -10.24 4.72
N PHE A 82 -14.64 -11.44 4.68
CA PHE A 82 -14.04 -12.04 3.47
C PHE A 82 -13.99 -13.57 3.58
N GLY A 83 -13.82 -14.20 2.42
CA GLY A 83 -13.57 -15.64 2.28
C GLY A 83 -14.80 -16.45 1.82
N PRO A 84 -14.68 -17.79 1.76
CA PRO A 84 -13.44 -18.55 1.88
C PRO A 84 -12.47 -18.21 0.75
N LEU A 85 -11.17 -18.13 1.06
CA LEU A 85 -10.13 -17.92 0.05
C LEU A 85 -8.88 -18.75 0.32
N ASP A 86 -8.21 -19.13 -0.77
CA ASP A 86 -6.89 -19.75 -0.78
C ASP A 86 -5.89 -18.73 -1.34
N LEU A 87 -4.72 -18.61 -0.70
CA LEU A 87 -3.69 -17.66 -1.09
C LEU A 87 -2.32 -18.26 -0.81
N ASP A 88 -1.46 -18.28 -1.81
CA ASP A 88 -0.05 -18.61 -1.65
C ASP A 88 0.82 -17.48 -2.19
N LEU A 89 1.71 -16.97 -1.34
CA LEU A 89 2.67 -15.94 -1.70
C LEU A 89 4.08 -16.48 -1.48
N ASP A 90 4.97 -16.22 -2.42
CA ASP A 90 6.39 -16.52 -2.26
C ASP A 90 7.15 -15.41 -1.55
N ALA A 91 8.24 -15.77 -0.89
CA ALA A 91 9.11 -14.84 -0.22
C ALA A 91 9.94 -14.00 -1.19
N GLY A 92 10.28 -12.79 -0.74
CA GLY A 92 11.12 -11.83 -1.45
C GLY A 92 10.34 -10.91 -2.39
N GLY A 93 10.89 -9.72 -2.64
CA GLY A 93 10.29 -8.71 -3.49
C GLY A 93 9.00 -8.11 -2.93
N VAL A 94 8.35 -7.32 -3.78
CA VAL A 94 7.05 -6.70 -3.51
C VAL A 94 5.94 -7.53 -4.16
N THR A 95 4.95 -7.91 -3.37
CA THR A 95 3.69 -8.49 -3.84
C THR A 95 2.54 -7.51 -3.61
N VAL A 96 1.78 -7.22 -4.66
CA VAL A 96 0.58 -6.37 -4.59
C VAL A 96 -0.65 -7.23 -4.47
N LEU A 97 -1.47 -6.99 -3.45
CA LEU A 97 -2.84 -7.50 -3.37
C LEU A 97 -3.76 -6.45 -3.99
N ALA A 98 -4.10 -6.66 -5.27
CA ALA A 98 -4.94 -5.76 -6.03
C ALA A 98 -6.41 -5.97 -5.66
N ALA A 99 -6.97 -5.07 -4.86
CA ALA A 99 -8.35 -5.13 -4.39
C ALA A 99 -8.88 -3.75 -4.04
N GLN A 100 -10.21 -3.64 -4.06
CA GLN A 100 -10.90 -2.43 -3.63
C GLN A 100 -10.50 -2.05 -2.19
N ALA A 101 -10.33 -0.74 -1.97
CA ALA A 101 -10.15 -0.21 -0.62
C ALA A 101 -11.38 -0.54 0.25
N GLY A 102 -11.16 -1.09 1.43
CA GLY A 102 -12.25 -1.43 2.33
C GLY A 102 -11.85 -2.38 3.45
N ALA A 103 -12.83 -2.65 4.33
CA ALA A 103 -12.63 -3.46 5.53
C ALA A 103 -12.10 -4.87 5.22
N ALA A 104 -12.52 -5.48 4.11
CA ALA A 104 -12.05 -6.81 3.71
C ALA A 104 -10.55 -6.85 3.42
N ARG A 105 -10.04 -5.89 2.62
CA ARG A 105 -8.60 -5.76 2.31
C ARG A 105 -7.80 -5.49 3.58
N THR A 106 -8.23 -4.52 4.39
CA THR A 106 -7.59 -4.19 5.67
C THR A 106 -7.55 -5.40 6.60
N ALA A 107 -8.66 -6.13 6.73
CA ALA A 107 -8.74 -7.31 7.58
C ALA A 107 -7.84 -8.46 7.10
N LEU A 108 -7.77 -8.68 5.78
CA LEU A 108 -6.84 -9.65 5.21
C LEU A 108 -5.39 -9.29 5.53
N LEU A 109 -4.98 -8.04 5.30
CA LEU A 109 -3.62 -7.56 5.59
C LEU A 109 -3.28 -7.70 7.10
N MET A 110 -4.22 -7.41 8.00
CA MET A 110 -4.03 -7.65 9.43
C MET A 110 -3.90 -9.14 9.76
N ALA A 111 -4.68 -10.01 9.10
CA ALA A 111 -4.60 -11.46 9.30
C ALA A 111 -3.24 -12.00 8.86
N LEU A 112 -2.73 -11.57 7.69
CA LEU A 112 -1.39 -11.90 7.20
C LEU A 112 -0.26 -11.45 8.13
N CYS A 113 -0.50 -10.40 8.93
CA CYS A 113 0.41 -9.91 9.98
C CYS A 113 0.16 -10.53 11.36
N GLY A 114 -0.71 -11.55 11.47
CA GLY A 114 -1.08 -12.18 12.75
C GLY A 114 -1.86 -11.29 13.71
N ARG A 115 -2.31 -10.10 13.26
CA ARG A 115 -3.01 -9.09 14.07
C ARG A 115 -4.53 -9.22 14.01
N MET A 116 -5.05 -10.13 13.17
CA MET A 116 -6.46 -10.45 13.11
C MET A 116 -6.65 -11.97 13.06
N ARG A 117 -7.53 -12.49 13.93
CA ARG A 117 -7.79 -13.92 14.04
C ARG A 117 -8.89 -14.34 13.06
N LEU A 118 -8.57 -15.32 12.21
CA LEU A 118 -9.53 -15.92 11.28
C LEU A 118 -10.66 -16.65 12.01
N THR A 119 -11.83 -16.72 11.38
CA THR A 119 -12.98 -17.50 11.83
C THR A 119 -12.89 -18.95 11.36
N ARG A 120 -12.45 -19.16 10.12
CA ARG A 120 -12.19 -20.50 9.54
C ARG A 120 -10.91 -20.50 8.72
N GLY A 121 -10.49 -21.70 8.34
CA GLY A 121 -9.30 -21.95 7.53
C GLY A 121 -8.01 -21.98 8.35
N SER A 122 -6.90 -22.12 7.64
CA SER A 122 -5.56 -22.12 8.21
C SER A 122 -4.69 -21.10 7.47
N LEU A 123 -3.88 -20.38 8.23
CA LEU A 123 -2.91 -19.43 7.71
C LEU A 123 -1.54 -19.74 8.32
N THR A 124 -0.55 -19.88 7.44
CA THR A 124 0.86 -19.98 7.80
C THR A 124 1.59 -18.82 7.12
N VAL A 125 2.40 -18.10 7.89
CA VAL A 125 3.21 -16.98 7.41
C VAL A 125 4.65 -17.21 7.85
N LEU A 126 5.58 -17.27 6.88
CA LEU A 126 6.99 -17.60 7.11
C LEU A 126 7.18 -18.91 7.91
N GLY A 127 6.30 -19.89 7.66
CA GLY A 127 6.28 -21.17 8.37
C GLY A 127 5.66 -21.13 9.77
N GLU A 128 5.09 -19.99 10.21
CA GLU A 128 4.46 -19.83 11.52
C GLU A 128 2.93 -19.71 11.40
N ASP A 129 2.21 -20.43 12.24
CA ASP A 129 0.73 -20.44 12.30
C ASP A 129 0.17 -19.78 13.58
N ARG A 130 1.04 -19.48 14.56
CA ARG A 130 0.67 -18.82 15.81
C ARG A 130 0.75 -17.29 15.68
N PRO A 131 -0.32 -16.54 15.98
CA PRO A 131 -0.35 -15.08 15.85
C PRO A 131 0.84 -14.36 16.46
N GLN A 132 1.27 -14.73 17.67
CA GLN A 132 2.38 -14.07 18.37
C GLN A 132 3.73 -14.26 17.64
N LYS A 133 3.92 -15.40 16.97
CA LYS A 133 5.13 -15.67 16.19
C LYS A 133 5.12 -14.96 14.84
N ILE A 134 3.94 -14.87 14.22
CA ILE A 134 3.75 -14.08 12.98
C ILE A 134 4.02 -12.59 13.29
N ILE A 135 3.43 -12.05 14.36
CA ILE A 135 3.65 -10.66 14.80
C ILE A 135 5.14 -10.40 15.06
N ALA A 136 5.85 -11.31 15.71
CA ALA A 136 7.29 -11.17 15.97
C ALA A 136 8.16 -11.13 14.69
N ARG A 137 7.62 -11.60 13.57
CA ARG A 137 8.30 -11.68 12.26
C ARG A 137 7.65 -10.79 11.20
N SER A 138 6.74 -9.90 11.60
CA SER A 138 6.04 -9.00 10.67
C SER A 138 5.84 -7.59 11.23
N ALA A 139 6.06 -6.60 10.37
CA ALA A 139 5.66 -5.22 10.58
C ALA A 139 4.43 -4.89 9.72
N ILE A 140 3.67 -3.90 10.19
CA ILE A 140 2.52 -3.38 9.45
C ILE A 140 2.53 -1.86 9.53
N ALA A 141 2.30 -1.20 8.39
CA ALA A 141 2.34 0.25 8.26
C ALA A 141 1.16 0.77 7.43
N CYS A 142 0.86 2.06 7.57
CA CYS A 142 -0.12 2.78 6.76
C CYS A 142 -1.55 2.23 6.89
N MET A 143 -1.93 1.84 8.11
CA MET A 143 -3.25 1.31 8.46
C MET A 143 -3.81 2.07 9.65
N ASN A 144 -4.79 2.94 9.42
CA ASN A 144 -5.30 3.86 10.44
C ASN A 144 -5.76 3.15 11.73
N GLU A 145 -6.24 1.92 11.62
CA GLU A 145 -6.62 1.10 12.77
C GLU A 145 -5.45 0.79 13.73
N LEU A 146 -4.21 0.97 13.28
CA LEU A 146 -2.99 0.57 13.99
C LEU A 146 -1.98 1.70 14.19
N ASP A 147 -1.80 2.58 13.22
CA ASP A 147 -0.74 3.61 13.22
C ASP A 147 -1.26 5.01 12.87
N GLU A 148 -2.53 5.32 13.19
CA GLU A 148 -3.03 6.68 13.11
C GLU A 148 -2.32 7.59 14.13
N VAL A 149 -1.73 8.66 13.61
CA VAL A 149 -1.01 9.66 14.40
C VAL A 149 -2.02 10.72 14.84
N ARG A 150 -1.93 11.13 16.12
CA ARG A 150 -2.79 12.20 16.63
C ARG A 150 -2.43 13.52 15.95
N PRO A 151 -3.43 14.37 15.65
CA PRO A 151 -3.16 15.76 15.29
C PRO A 151 -2.31 16.40 16.37
N SER A 152 -1.33 17.22 15.97
CA SER A 152 -0.31 17.88 16.79
C SER A 152 0.92 17.08 17.24
N VAL A 153 1.12 15.84 16.78
CA VAL A 153 2.37 15.12 17.01
C VAL A 153 3.44 15.60 16.04
N THR A 154 4.62 15.96 16.56
CA THR A 154 5.79 16.32 15.73
C THR A 154 6.54 15.09 15.25
N VAL A 155 7.28 15.21 14.15
CA VAL A 155 8.20 14.17 13.66
C VAL A 155 9.18 13.74 14.75
N ARG A 156 9.76 14.71 15.48
CA ARG A 156 10.65 14.45 16.62
C ARG A 156 10.00 13.55 17.67
N ASP A 157 8.75 13.84 18.03
CA ASP A 157 8.07 13.11 19.08
C ASP A 157 7.75 11.69 18.64
N LEU A 158 7.25 11.51 17.41
CA LEU A 158 7.00 10.19 16.82
C LEU A 158 8.27 9.32 16.78
N VAL A 159 9.37 9.86 16.25
CA VAL A 159 10.65 9.13 16.15
C VAL A 159 11.24 8.86 17.54
N THR A 160 11.13 9.82 18.48
CA THR A 160 11.60 9.63 19.86
C THR A 160 10.81 8.51 20.56
N GLU A 161 9.49 8.52 20.40
CA GLU A 161 8.59 7.52 20.98
C GLU A 161 8.89 6.13 20.43
N GLN A 162 9.07 6.02 19.11
CA GLN A 162 9.44 4.76 18.48
C GLN A 162 10.79 4.21 19.00
N LYS A 163 11.84 5.05 19.07
CA LYS A 163 13.13 4.62 19.63
C LYS A 163 13.03 4.18 21.09
N ARG A 164 12.12 4.77 21.87
CA ARG A 164 11.86 4.35 23.26
C ARG A 164 11.16 3.01 23.33
N TRP A 165 10.19 2.73 22.45
CA TRP A 165 9.53 1.43 22.37
C TRP A 165 10.46 0.30 21.93
N ASP A 166 11.45 0.61 21.09
CA ASP A 166 12.45 -0.38 20.65
C ASP A 166 13.57 -0.60 21.66
N SER A 167 13.72 0.28 22.64
CA SER A 167 14.77 0.19 23.65
C SER A 167 14.36 -0.69 24.84
N PRO A 168 15.30 -1.44 25.46
CA PRO A 168 15.05 -2.09 26.74
C PRO A 168 14.50 -1.11 27.78
N TRP A 169 13.53 -1.56 28.57
CA TRP A 169 12.78 -0.73 29.52
C TRP A 169 13.66 0.00 30.56
N TYR A 170 14.87 -0.49 30.84
CA TYR A 170 15.81 0.09 31.80
C TYR A 170 16.75 1.15 31.19
N LYS A 171 16.79 1.29 29.86
CA LYS A 171 17.70 2.21 29.18
C LYS A 171 17.02 3.55 28.91
N PHE A 172 17.64 4.62 29.38
CA PHE A 172 17.19 5.98 29.05
C PHE A 172 17.48 6.31 27.59
N VAL A 173 16.45 6.75 26.86
CA VAL A 173 16.57 7.21 25.47
C VAL A 173 16.25 8.72 25.42
N PRO A 174 17.26 9.58 25.13
CA PRO A 174 17.05 11.01 25.00
C PRO A 174 16.19 11.34 23.78
N ARG A 175 15.70 12.58 23.71
CA ARG A 175 14.94 13.07 22.55
C ARG A 175 15.85 13.07 21.31
N VAL A 176 15.33 12.60 20.18
CA VAL A 176 16.13 12.56 18.93
C VAL A 176 16.49 13.96 18.45
N ARG A 177 17.66 14.03 17.80
CA ARG A 177 18.13 15.14 16.99
C ARG A 177 18.05 14.73 15.51
N GLU A 178 18.59 15.55 14.61
CA GLU A 178 18.51 15.34 13.16
C GLU A 178 19.15 14.00 12.72
N ASP A 179 20.25 13.61 13.35
CA ASP A 179 20.91 12.30 13.16
C ASP A 179 19.95 11.12 13.40
N GLY A 180 19.06 11.26 14.37
CA GLY A 180 18.09 10.23 14.72
C GLY A 180 16.98 10.04 13.69
N ILE A 181 16.65 11.07 12.89
CA ILE A 181 15.73 10.94 11.75
C ILE A 181 16.43 10.19 10.63
N ALA A 182 17.64 10.61 10.26
CA ALA A 182 18.41 9.97 9.19
C ALA A 182 18.57 8.46 9.47
N GLU A 183 19.03 8.09 10.68
CA GLU A 183 19.19 6.69 11.07
C GLU A 183 17.90 5.84 10.89
N MET A 184 16.72 6.43 11.16
CA MET A 184 15.45 5.72 11.06
C MET A 184 14.87 5.72 9.64
N CYS A 185 15.05 6.81 8.91
CA CYS A 185 14.26 7.12 7.72
C CYS A 185 15.06 7.02 6.41
N GLU A 186 16.38 7.18 6.44
CA GLU A 186 17.23 7.35 5.24
C GLU A 186 17.05 6.22 4.22
N GLU A 187 17.02 4.96 4.66
CA GLU A 187 16.81 3.83 3.75
C GLU A 187 15.44 3.87 3.07
N ILE A 188 14.39 4.25 3.79
CA ILE A 188 13.02 4.20 3.25
C ILE A 188 12.76 5.42 2.38
N PHE A 189 13.26 6.59 2.79
CA PHE A 189 13.15 7.83 2.03
C PHE A 189 14.02 7.84 0.77
N GLY A 190 15.25 7.33 0.84
CA GLY A 190 16.24 7.45 -0.23
C GLY A 190 16.42 8.87 -0.69
N ASP A 191 16.06 9.14 -1.95
CA ASP A 191 16.19 10.47 -2.56
C ASP A 191 15.09 11.45 -2.15
N VAL A 192 14.03 10.97 -1.47
CA VAL A 192 12.98 11.86 -0.94
C VAL A 192 13.55 12.65 0.25
N PRO A 193 13.39 13.99 0.30
CA PRO A 193 13.86 14.79 1.42
C PRO A 193 13.29 14.30 2.76
N LEU A 194 14.17 14.17 3.74
CA LEU A 194 13.77 13.83 5.11
C LEU A 194 12.87 14.92 5.71
N PRO A 195 11.86 14.54 6.52
CA PRO A 195 10.91 15.50 7.05
C PRO A 195 11.56 16.36 8.14
N PRO A 196 11.20 17.65 8.27
CA PRO A 196 11.74 18.51 9.31
C PRO A 196 11.37 17.99 10.72
N LEU A 197 12.34 18.02 11.63
CA LEU A 197 12.19 17.48 12.99
C LEU A 197 11.02 18.09 13.77
N GLU A 198 10.79 19.40 13.62
CA GLU A 198 9.73 20.13 14.33
C GLU A 198 8.41 20.21 13.56
N ALA A 199 8.33 19.66 12.35
CA ALA A 199 7.07 19.63 11.60
C ALA A 199 6.06 18.74 12.30
N PHE A 200 4.78 19.14 12.26
CA PHE A 200 3.69 18.24 12.63
C PHE A 200 3.53 17.18 11.54
N VAL A 201 3.29 15.94 11.95
CA VAL A 201 3.16 14.82 11.00
C VAL A 201 2.02 15.07 10.01
N ASP A 202 0.90 15.62 10.48
CA ASP A 202 -0.27 15.93 9.64
C ASP A 202 -0.01 17.05 8.63
N ASP A 203 1.00 17.91 8.86
CA ASP A 203 1.38 19.01 7.96
C ASP A 203 2.40 18.56 6.89
N LEU A 204 2.88 17.32 6.94
CA LEU A 204 3.81 16.79 5.94
C LEU A 204 3.08 16.48 4.62
N PRO A 205 3.77 16.53 3.47
CA PRO A 205 3.26 15.95 2.21
C PRO A 205 2.88 14.48 2.37
N GLU A 206 1.87 14.01 1.62
CA GLU A 206 1.31 12.66 1.74
C GLU A 206 2.37 11.56 1.59
N LEU A 207 3.26 11.69 0.59
CA LEU A 207 4.39 10.80 0.40
C LEU A 207 5.29 10.74 1.65
N GLN A 208 5.66 11.88 2.22
CA GLN A 208 6.51 11.93 3.42
C GLN A 208 5.82 11.31 4.64
N GLN A 209 4.51 11.52 4.81
CA GLN A 209 3.74 10.89 5.89
C GLN A 209 3.77 9.36 5.80
N LEU A 210 3.57 8.82 4.60
CA LEU A 210 3.60 7.37 4.38
C LEU A 210 4.99 6.80 4.59
N LEU A 211 6.02 7.42 4.03
CA LEU A 211 7.42 6.99 4.21
C LEU A 211 7.84 7.05 5.69
N LEU A 212 7.41 8.07 6.43
CA LEU A 212 7.66 8.18 7.87
C LEU A 212 6.98 7.05 8.67
N ARG A 213 5.71 6.76 8.37
CA ARG A 213 4.96 5.65 9.02
C ARG A 213 5.60 4.30 8.73
N ILE A 214 6.05 4.07 7.48
CA ILE A 214 6.78 2.86 7.11
C ILE A 214 8.11 2.79 7.86
N SER A 215 8.83 3.91 7.99
CA SER A 215 10.10 3.99 8.74
C SER A 215 9.96 3.64 10.21
N VAL A 216 8.93 4.20 10.84
CA VAL A 216 8.60 3.93 12.25
C VAL A 216 8.19 2.47 12.46
N ALA A 217 7.40 1.90 11.55
CA ALA A 217 6.95 0.51 11.64
C ALA A 217 8.08 -0.50 11.35
N ASN A 218 9.06 -0.15 10.52
CA ASN A 218 10.07 -1.07 9.99
C ASN A 218 11.43 -1.00 10.71
N THR A 219 11.51 -0.41 11.92
CA THR A 219 12.78 -0.24 12.65
C THR A 219 13.52 -1.55 12.94
N ARG A 220 12.79 -2.63 13.20
CA ARG A 220 13.37 -3.97 13.45
C ARG A 220 13.62 -4.79 12.19
N ARG A 221 13.25 -4.27 11.02
CA ARG A 221 13.42 -4.91 9.70
C ARG A 221 12.97 -6.38 9.70
N PRO A 222 11.73 -6.69 10.11
CA PRO A 222 11.25 -8.05 10.11
C PRO A 222 11.24 -8.63 8.68
N PRO A 223 11.28 -9.97 8.53
CA PRO A 223 11.28 -10.59 7.21
C PRO A 223 10.05 -10.29 6.33
N LEU A 224 8.94 -9.86 6.95
CA LEU A 224 7.72 -9.42 6.26
C LEU A 224 7.33 -8.01 6.71
N LEU A 225 7.18 -7.10 5.75
CA LEU A 225 6.54 -5.80 5.91
C LEU A 225 5.22 -5.78 5.14
N VAL A 226 4.12 -5.41 5.80
CA VAL A 226 2.83 -5.22 5.14
C VAL A 226 2.47 -3.73 5.14
N VAL A 227 2.17 -3.18 3.96
CA VAL A 227 1.83 -1.76 3.79
C VAL A 227 0.38 -1.66 3.32
N GLY A 228 -0.46 -1.01 4.14
CA GLY A 228 -1.91 -1.01 3.98
C GLY A 228 -2.42 -0.19 2.79
N ARG A 229 -2.21 1.12 2.84
CA ARG A 229 -2.83 2.07 1.92
C ARG A 229 -1.79 2.93 1.23
N ILE A 230 -1.33 2.48 0.06
CA ILE A 230 -0.55 3.33 -0.86
C ILE A 230 -1.47 4.12 -1.81
N ASP A 231 -2.73 3.69 -1.93
CA ASP A 231 -3.81 4.30 -2.71
C ASP A 231 -4.35 5.62 -2.13
N ARG A 232 -3.74 6.15 -1.06
CA ARG A 232 -4.05 7.51 -0.59
C ARG A 232 -3.39 8.59 -1.44
N ILE A 233 -2.22 8.29 -2.02
CA ILE A 233 -1.50 9.25 -2.85
C ILE A 233 -2.29 9.45 -4.14
N ALA A 234 -2.80 10.65 -4.34
CA ALA A 234 -3.52 11.01 -5.56
C ALA A 234 -2.58 11.28 -6.75
N ASP A 235 -1.33 11.67 -6.48
CA ASP A 235 -0.33 11.96 -7.51
C ASP A 235 0.41 10.69 -7.96
N ASP A 236 0.36 10.41 -9.27
CA ASP A 236 0.96 9.20 -9.84
C ASP A 236 2.49 9.17 -9.71
N VAL A 237 3.16 10.33 -9.72
CA VAL A 237 4.62 10.42 -9.60
C VAL A 237 5.05 10.11 -8.16
N GLU A 238 4.37 10.66 -7.17
CA GLU A 238 4.59 10.34 -5.77
C GLU A 238 4.26 8.86 -5.47
N ARG A 239 3.20 8.32 -6.07
CA ARG A 239 2.85 6.88 -5.93
C ARG A 239 3.93 5.99 -6.54
N ALA A 240 4.42 6.31 -7.75
CA ALA A 240 5.52 5.60 -8.38
C ALA A 240 6.81 5.69 -7.54
N THR A 241 7.07 6.86 -6.94
CA THR A 241 8.21 7.07 -6.03
C THR A 241 8.10 6.16 -4.80
N LEU A 242 6.95 6.14 -4.12
CA LEU A 242 6.71 5.24 -2.99
C LEU A 242 6.88 3.77 -3.38
N LEU A 243 6.31 3.36 -4.53
CA LEU A 243 6.44 1.99 -5.01
C LEU A 243 7.91 1.62 -5.27
N GLY A 244 8.68 2.51 -5.89
CA GLY A 244 10.12 2.34 -6.09
C GLY A 244 10.89 2.17 -4.77
N ARG A 245 10.54 2.94 -3.74
CA ARG A 245 11.13 2.75 -2.39
C ARG A 245 10.78 1.39 -1.79
N LEU A 246 9.54 0.93 -1.95
CA LEU A 246 9.12 -0.39 -1.45
C LEU A 246 9.77 -1.53 -2.24
N VAL A 247 10.00 -1.36 -3.53
CA VAL A 247 10.73 -2.33 -4.38
C VAL A 247 12.18 -2.45 -3.94
N ALA A 248 12.86 -1.33 -3.65
CA ALA A 248 14.21 -1.35 -3.09
C ALA A 248 14.28 -2.09 -1.74
N LEU A 249 13.28 -1.90 -0.86
CA LEU A 249 13.16 -2.69 0.37
C LEU A 249 12.92 -4.18 0.06
N GLY A 250 12.14 -4.47 -0.98
CA GLY A 250 11.82 -5.80 -1.48
C GLY A 250 13.04 -6.67 -1.82
N GLU A 251 14.20 -6.05 -2.08
CA GLU A 251 15.46 -6.75 -2.31
C GLU A 251 15.95 -7.51 -1.06
N ASN A 252 15.61 -7.02 0.14
CA ASN A 252 16.13 -7.53 1.41
C ASN A 252 15.04 -8.10 2.35
N GLN A 253 13.78 -7.75 2.13
CA GLN A 253 12.63 -8.23 2.90
C GLN A 253 11.43 -8.50 2.01
N ALA A 254 10.52 -9.38 2.41
CA ALA A 254 9.26 -9.54 1.69
C ALA A 254 8.34 -8.35 2.01
N VAL A 255 7.75 -7.74 0.98
CA VAL A 255 6.80 -6.64 1.14
C VAL A 255 5.46 -7.02 0.52
N ILE A 256 4.38 -6.92 1.29
CA ILE A 256 3.01 -7.07 0.77
C ILE A 256 2.35 -5.70 0.82
N ILE A 257 1.76 -5.24 -0.29
CA ILE A 257 1.05 -3.96 -0.35
C ILE A 257 -0.42 -4.18 -0.74
N GLY A 258 -1.32 -3.39 -0.17
CA GLY A 258 -2.69 -3.26 -0.67
C GLY A 258 -2.80 -2.09 -1.62
N ASP A 259 -3.30 -2.32 -2.84
CA ASP A 259 -3.58 -1.26 -3.80
C ASP A 259 -4.86 -1.59 -4.59
N VAL A 260 -5.54 -0.57 -5.09
CA VAL A 260 -6.66 -0.69 -6.03
C VAL A 260 -6.23 -0.40 -7.46
N ASN A 261 -5.16 0.38 -7.61
CA ASN A 261 -4.70 0.83 -8.91
C ASN A 261 -3.88 -0.25 -9.62
N PRO A 262 -3.92 -0.31 -10.96
CA PRO A 262 -3.04 -1.18 -11.71
C PRO A 262 -1.58 -0.84 -11.41
N VAL A 263 -0.74 -1.88 -11.52
CA VAL A 263 0.70 -1.78 -11.33
C VAL A 263 1.36 -1.70 -12.69
N ASP A 264 2.24 -0.73 -12.86
CA ASP A 264 3.08 -0.62 -14.04
C ASP A 264 3.96 -1.88 -14.19
N PRO A 265 3.93 -2.56 -15.35
CA PRO A 265 4.79 -3.72 -15.59
C PRO A 265 6.28 -3.48 -15.35
N ASP A 266 6.77 -2.26 -15.51
CA ASP A 266 8.18 -1.92 -15.37
C ASP A 266 8.54 -1.40 -13.95
N SER A 267 7.59 -1.46 -13.01
CA SER A 267 7.76 -0.97 -11.63
C SER A 267 8.75 -1.76 -10.77
N GLY A 268 9.17 -2.95 -11.20
CA GLY A 268 9.99 -3.86 -10.38
C GLY A 268 9.20 -4.64 -9.31
N VAL A 269 7.87 -4.55 -9.33
CA VAL A 269 7.00 -5.42 -8.53
C VAL A 269 7.18 -6.88 -8.96
N ARG A 270 7.34 -7.78 -7.99
CA ARG A 270 7.52 -9.21 -8.27
C ARG A 270 6.23 -9.88 -8.71
N ALA A 271 5.14 -9.62 -8.00
CA ALA A 271 3.86 -10.29 -8.22
C ALA A 271 2.68 -9.37 -7.92
N VAL A 272 1.60 -9.57 -8.66
CA VAL A 272 0.30 -8.95 -8.42
C VAL A 272 -0.73 -10.07 -8.27
N VAL A 273 -1.39 -10.11 -7.12
CA VAL A 273 -2.51 -11.03 -6.87
C VAL A 273 -3.81 -10.26 -7.03
N ASP A 274 -4.58 -10.61 -8.05
CA ASP A 274 -5.88 -10.02 -8.31
C ASP A 274 -6.93 -10.59 -7.34
N MET A 275 -7.48 -9.72 -6.51
CA MET A 275 -8.39 -10.02 -5.41
C MET A 275 -9.74 -9.28 -5.54
N HIS A 276 -10.00 -8.55 -6.62
CA HIS A 276 -11.21 -7.71 -6.78
C HIS A 276 -12.52 -8.50 -6.65
N ASP A 277 -12.58 -9.69 -7.22
CA ASP A 277 -13.78 -10.55 -7.17
C ASP A 277 -13.85 -11.41 -5.89
N LEU A 278 -12.78 -11.41 -5.08
CA LEU A 278 -12.64 -12.27 -3.90
C LEU A 278 -12.79 -11.49 -2.60
N LEU A 279 -12.43 -10.21 -2.62
CA LEU A 279 -12.61 -9.24 -1.55
C LEU A 279 -13.71 -8.26 -1.96
N GLY A 280 -14.91 -8.80 -2.22
CA GLY A 280 -16.10 -7.98 -2.37
C GLY A 280 -16.41 -7.17 -1.10
N PRO A 281 -17.42 -6.29 -1.12
CA PRO A 281 -17.77 -5.43 0.03
C PRO A 281 -18.09 -6.16 1.35
N GLY A 282 -18.11 -7.50 1.36
CA GLY A 282 -18.60 -8.31 2.46
C GLY A 282 -20.08 -8.02 2.69
N ASP A 283 -20.73 -8.78 3.56
CA ASP A 283 -22.08 -8.44 4.01
C ASP A 283 -22.07 -7.32 5.08
N ILE A 284 -20.96 -6.59 5.19
CA ILE A 284 -20.77 -5.55 6.20
C ILE A 284 -21.64 -4.35 5.82
N GLY A 285 -22.85 -4.32 6.35
CA GLY A 285 -23.78 -3.20 6.22
C GLY A 285 -25.06 -3.48 5.43
N VAL A 286 -25.22 -4.66 4.82
CA VAL A 286 -26.54 -5.08 4.32
C VAL A 286 -27.27 -5.71 5.49
N LEU A 287 -28.17 -4.96 6.13
CA LEU A 287 -29.19 -5.50 7.03
C LEU A 287 -30.08 -6.46 6.21
N THR A 288 -29.66 -7.71 6.04
CA THR A 288 -30.57 -8.77 5.64
C THR A 288 -31.58 -8.91 6.77
N LYS A 289 -32.75 -8.29 6.61
CA LYS A 289 -33.92 -8.55 7.45
C LYS A 289 -34.07 -10.07 7.53
N ARG A 290 -33.96 -10.62 8.75
CA ARG A 290 -34.29 -12.02 9.00
C ARG A 290 -35.72 -12.26 8.51
N LYS A 291 -35.89 -13.22 7.60
CA LYS A 291 -37.18 -13.87 7.35
C LYS A 291 -37.41 -14.92 8.43
#